data_AF-A0A7C4NKH6-F1
#
_entry.id   AF-A0A7C4NKH6-F1
#
_cell.length_a   1.000
_cell.length_b   1.000
_cell.length_c   1.000
_cell.angle_alpha   90.00
_cell.angle_beta   90.00
_cell.angle_gamma   90.00
#
_symmetry.space_group_name_H-M   'P 1'
#
loop_
_entity.id
_entity.type
_entity.pdbx_description
1 polymer ?
#
loop_
_entity_poly.entity_id
_entity_poly.type
_entity_poly.pdbx_seq_one_letter_code
_entity_poly.pdbx_strand_id
1 'polypeptide(L)'
;LSTLKPVPGMMEYEDVQIQLVDLPPITPEYTEGWVYGLIRMADAVALCLDLASPRWREEAEEVVELLRARHIVLTAGPTRPVDWRTVEKRTVAVGLKVDVVPEAGEAFRSWAQDRFPGVCASTVTGEGLEELRSLLFRASGIVRIYTKKPGQPPDFSKPYTIREGATVLDVVKEIHKDFVKRLKYVRLWGSGKFQGQQVPLDHVVQDKDVVEIHLS
;
A
#
# COMPACT_ATOMS: atom_id res chain seq x y z
N LEU A 1 -20.11 -15.28 -9.98
CA LEU A 1 -20.16 -15.49 -8.52
C LEU A 1 -19.99 -14.12 -7.88
N SER A 2 -21.03 -13.58 -7.25
CA SER A 2 -20.95 -12.27 -6.58
C SER A 2 -20.51 -12.48 -5.13
N THR A 3 -19.45 -11.81 -4.71
CA THR A 3 -18.97 -11.83 -3.32
C THR A 3 -19.96 -11.06 -2.43
N LEU A 4 -20.54 -11.71 -1.41
CA LEU A 4 -21.52 -11.09 -0.49
C LEU A 4 -20.91 -10.71 0.89
N LYS A 5 -19.65 -11.08 1.15
CA LYS A 5 -18.88 -10.74 2.36
C LYS A 5 -17.38 -10.60 2.01
N PRO A 6 -16.65 -9.64 2.58
CA PRO A 6 -15.22 -9.51 2.32
C PRO A 6 -14.48 -10.78 2.72
N VAL A 7 -13.72 -11.37 1.79
CA VAL A 7 -12.82 -12.49 2.05
C VAL A 7 -11.41 -11.91 2.19
N PRO A 8 -10.79 -11.91 3.38
CA PRO A 8 -9.41 -11.51 3.52
C PRO A 8 -8.51 -12.53 2.83
N GLY A 9 -7.85 -12.11 1.75
CA GLY A 9 -6.75 -12.84 1.13
C GLY A 9 -5.42 -12.32 1.67
N MET A 10 -4.48 -13.20 1.97
CA MET A 10 -3.12 -12.79 2.31
C MET A 10 -2.26 -12.87 1.06
N MET A 11 -1.80 -11.73 0.58
CA MET A 11 -0.81 -11.65 -0.50
C MET A 11 0.57 -11.61 0.14
N GLU A 12 1.36 -12.66 -0.07
CA GLU A 12 2.80 -12.58 0.23
C GLU A 12 3.44 -11.60 -0.75
N TYR A 13 4.43 -10.83 -0.31
CA TYR A 13 5.29 -10.04 -1.17
C TYR A 13 6.68 -10.00 -0.53
N GLU A 14 7.65 -10.63 -1.18
CA GLU A 14 8.97 -10.89 -0.59
C GLU A 14 8.85 -11.52 0.82
N ASP A 15 9.16 -10.77 1.86
CA ASP A 15 9.21 -11.18 3.27
C ASP A 15 8.10 -10.55 4.14
N VAL A 16 7.06 -9.99 3.51
CA VAL A 16 5.89 -9.43 4.19
C VAL A 16 4.58 -10.00 3.65
N GLN A 17 3.50 -9.82 4.43
CA GLN A 17 2.15 -10.19 4.04
C GLN A 17 1.26 -8.95 4.00
N ILE A 18 0.51 -8.80 2.92
CA ILE A 18 -0.46 -7.71 2.71
C ILE A 18 -1.85 -8.33 2.69
N GLN A 19 -2.76 -7.76 3.48
CA GLN A 19 -4.16 -8.17 3.47
C GLN A 19 -4.88 -7.52 2.29
N LEU A 20 -5.48 -8.34 1.45
CA LEU A 20 -6.40 -7.92 0.39
C LEU A 20 -7.84 -8.16 0.86
N VAL A 21 -8.67 -7.14 0.75
CA VAL A 21 -10.09 -7.20 1.13
C VAL A 21 -10.91 -6.99 -0.12
N ASP A 22 -11.52 -8.07 -0.63
CA ASP A 22 -12.47 -7.97 -1.75
C ASP A 22 -13.76 -7.31 -1.28
N LEU A 23 -14.28 -6.37 -2.08
CA LEU A 23 -15.51 -5.62 -1.77
C LEU A 23 -16.61 -6.05 -2.75
N PRO A 24 -17.88 -6.06 -2.30
CA PRO A 24 -18.99 -6.20 -3.22
C PRO A 24 -18.99 -5.05 -4.25
N PRO A 25 -19.65 -5.22 -5.41
CA PRO A 25 -19.73 -4.17 -6.42
C PRO A 25 -20.20 -2.84 -5.83
N ILE A 26 -19.46 -1.77 -6.13
CA ILE A 26 -19.77 -0.42 -5.68
C ILE A 26 -20.66 0.24 -6.72
N THR A 27 -21.97 0.24 -6.47
CA THR A 27 -22.95 0.90 -7.36
C THR A 27 -23.74 1.96 -6.59
N PRO A 28 -24.21 3.04 -7.27
CA PRO A 28 -25.06 4.06 -6.65
C PRO A 28 -26.33 3.47 -6.01
N GLU A 29 -26.91 2.43 -6.61
CA GLU A 29 -28.19 1.84 -6.22
C GLU A 29 -28.07 0.86 -5.03
N TYR A 30 -26.89 0.26 -4.81
CA TYR A 30 -26.73 -0.84 -3.86
C TYR A 30 -25.34 -0.89 -3.20
N THR A 31 -24.83 0.23 -2.66
CA THR A 31 -23.63 0.19 -1.80
C THR A 31 -23.99 0.34 -0.32
N GLU A 32 -23.78 -0.73 0.44
CA GLU A 32 -24.01 -0.74 1.89
C GLU A 32 -23.00 0.16 2.63
N GLY A 33 -23.45 0.83 3.71
CA GLY A 33 -22.64 1.81 4.44
C GLY A 33 -21.29 1.29 4.96
N TRP A 34 -21.20 0.01 5.32
CA TRP A 34 -19.99 -0.62 5.83
C TRP A 34 -18.87 -0.71 4.78
N VAL A 35 -19.22 -0.78 3.48
CA VAL A 35 -18.25 -0.83 2.37
C VAL A 35 -17.39 0.43 2.39
N TYR A 36 -18.02 1.60 2.51
CA TYR A 36 -17.30 2.87 2.63
C TYR A 36 -16.43 2.93 3.89
N GLY A 37 -16.88 2.32 4.99
CA GLY A 37 -16.11 2.19 6.22
C GLY A 37 -14.83 1.39 6.01
N LEU A 38 -14.90 0.25 5.31
CA LEU A 38 -13.73 -0.54 4.96
C LEU A 38 -12.75 0.23 4.08
N ILE A 39 -13.25 0.87 3.02
CA ILE A 39 -12.41 1.69 2.13
C ILE A 39 -11.73 2.79 2.93
N ARG A 40 -12.42 3.45 3.86
CA ARG A 40 -11.85 4.50 4.73
C ARG A 40 -10.74 3.99 5.65
N MET A 41 -10.80 2.75 6.10
CA MET A 41 -9.77 2.17 6.97
C MET A 41 -8.60 1.59 6.18
N ALA A 42 -8.79 1.28 4.90
CA ALA A 42 -7.77 0.66 4.05
C ALA A 42 -6.55 1.57 3.83
N ASP A 43 -5.39 0.95 3.68
CA ASP A 43 -4.11 1.66 3.47
C ASP A 43 -3.92 2.11 2.04
N ALA A 44 -4.53 1.38 1.11
CA ALA A 44 -4.54 1.66 -0.31
C ALA A 44 -5.84 1.12 -0.91
N VAL A 45 -6.15 1.57 -2.13
CA VAL A 45 -7.29 1.09 -2.91
C VAL A 45 -6.78 0.52 -4.23
N ALA A 46 -7.25 -0.67 -4.61
CA ALA A 46 -7.13 -1.19 -5.96
C ALA A 46 -8.44 -0.90 -6.70
N LEU A 47 -8.42 0.00 -7.69
CA LEU A 47 -9.57 0.29 -8.53
C LEU A 47 -9.58 -0.68 -9.71
N CYS A 48 -10.32 -1.77 -9.57
CA CYS A 48 -10.41 -2.83 -10.58
C CYS A 48 -11.46 -2.49 -11.64
N LEU A 49 -11.05 -2.45 -12.90
CA LEU A 49 -11.87 -2.13 -14.06
C LEU A 49 -11.93 -3.33 -15.00
N ASP A 50 -13.13 -3.71 -15.44
CA ASP A 50 -13.32 -4.74 -16.45
C ASP A 50 -13.15 -4.15 -17.84
N LEU A 51 -11.97 -4.31 -18.46
CA LEU A 51 -11.70 -3.71 -19.77
C LEU A 51 -12.55 -4.29 -20.89
N ALA A 52 -13.16 -5.48 -20.70
CA ALA A 52 -14.07 -6.06 -21.66
C ALA A 52 -15.44 -5.35 -21.69
N SER A 53 -15.76 -4.53 -20.67
CA SER A 53 -16.94 -3.66 -20.72
C SER A 53 -16.67 -2.50 -21.67
N PRO A 54 -17.52 -2.23 -22.68
CA PRO A 54 -17.37 -1.05 -23.53
C PRO A 54 -17.54 0.27 -22.76
N ARG A 55 -18.08 0.21 -21.52
CA ARG A 55 -18.35 1.35 -20.64
C ARG A 55 -17.37 1.46 -19.46
N TRP A 56 -16.24 0.75 -19.51
CA TRP A 56 -15.30 0.70 -18.37
C TRP A 56 -14.84 2.09 -17.91
N ARG A 57 -14.78 3.08 -18.81
CA ARG A 57 -14.41 4.47 -18.48
C ARG A 57 -15.50 5.15 -17.68
N GLU A 58 -16.74 5.10 -18.16
CA GLU A 58 -17.89 5.68 -17.48
C GLU A 58 -18.09 5.03 -16.11
N GLU A 59 -18.01 3.70 -16.04
CA GLU A 59 -18.08 2.94 -14.78
C GLU A 59 -16.99 3.38 -13.78
N ALA A 60 -15.77 3.63 -14.26
CA ALA A 60 -14.68 4.13 -13.41
C ALA A 60 -14.99 5.52 -12.84
N GLU A 61 -15.50 6.45 -13.65
CA GLU A 61 -15.87 7.79 -13.18
C GLU A 61 -17.04 7.74 -12.18
N GLU A 62 -18.04 6.90 -12.44
CA GLU A 62 -19.18 6.70 -11.54
C GLU A 62 -18.72 6.24 -10.14
N VAL A 63 -17.78 5.29 -10.08
CA VAL A 63 -17.19 4.82 -8.80
C VAL A 63 -16.38 5.92 -8.12
N VAL A 64 -15.53 6.64 -8.87
CA VAL A 64 -14.72 7.75 -8.33
C VAL A 64 -15.61 8.83 -7.71
N GLU A 65 -16.67 9.23 -8.41
CA GLU A 65 -17.60 10.26 -7.92
C GLU A 65 -18.46 9.76 -6.77
N LEU A 66 -18.87 8.48 -6.77
CA LEU A 66 -19.60 7.90 -5.64
C LEU A 66 -18.74 7.93 -4.35
N LEU A 67 -17.46 7.60 -4.44
CA LEU A 67 -16.54 7.66 -3.31
C LEU A 67 -16.27 9.10 -2.87
N ARG A 68 -16.09 10.02 -3.83
CA ARG A 68 -15.93 11.45 -3.56
C ARG A 68 -17.13 12.02 -2.81
N ALA A 69 -18.36 11.67 -3.21
CA ALA A 69 -19.59 12.07 -2.51
C ALA A 69 -19.64 11.57 -1.04
N ARG A 70 -18.91 10.50 -0.73
CA ARG A 70 -18.72 9.95 0.63
C ARG A 70 -17.40 10.40 1.30
N HIS A 71 -16.77 11.45 0.77
CA HIS A 71 -15.57 12.09 1.31
C HIS A 71 -14.36 11.15 1.32
N ILE A 72 -14.31 10.23 0.36
CA ILE A 72 -13.19 9.33 0.08
C ILE A 72 -12.64 9.75 -1.28
N VAL A 73 -11.46 10.34 -1.30
CA VAL A 73 -10.84 10.85 -2.52
C VAL A 73 -9.75 9.88 -2.96
N LEU A 74 -9.92 9.25 -4.12
CA LEU A 74 -8.88 8.42 -4.72
C LEU A 74 -7.80 9.31 -5.34
N THR A 75 -6.53 9.05 -5.03
CA THR A 75 -5.38 9.83 -5.54
C THR A 75 -4.17 8.93 -5.83
N ALA A 76 -3.20 9.43 -6.60
CA ALA A 76 -1.87 8.82 -6.70
C ALA A 76 -0.97 9.10 -5.47
N GLY A 77 -1.36 10.05 -4.62
CA GLY A 77 -0.60 10.49 -3.44
C GLY A 77 -0.70 9.53 -2.25
N PRO A 78 0.01 9.82 -1.14
CA PRO A 78 -0.09 9.03 0.09
C PRO A 78 -1.51 9.03 0.68
N THR A 79 -1.90 7.89 1.25
CA THR A 79 -3.12 7.80 2.06
C THR A 79 -2.99 8.65 3.30
N ARG A 80 -3.95 9.57 3.52
CA ARG A 80 -3.95 10.45 4.69
C ARG A 80 -5.35 11.01 4.99
N PRO A 81 -5.64 11.35 6.26
CA PRO A 81 -6.75 12.24 6.58
C PRO A 81 -6.43 13.65 6.08
N VAL A 82 -7.39 14.28 5.40
CA VAL A 82 -7.29 15.70 4.98
C VAL A 82 -7.95 16.58 6.05
N ASP A 83 -9.12 16.16 6.53
CA ASP A 83 -9.86 16.80 7.61
C ASP A 83 -10.64 15.73 8.42
N TRP A 84 -11.54 16.15 9.31
CA TRP A 84 -12.32 15.24 10.15
C TRP A 84 -13.25 14.30 9.36
N ARG A 85 -13.58 14.66 8.12
CA ARG A 85 -14.50 13.96 7.23
C ARG A 85 -13.78 13.40 6.01
N THR A 86 -12.88 14.13 5.38
CA THR A 86 -12.25 13.77 4.11
C THR A 86 -10.99 12.92 4.31
N VAL A 87 -10.92 11.80 3.58
CA VAL A 87 -9.70 10.98 3.49
C VAL A 87 -9.25 10.86 2.05
N GLU A 88 -7.95 11.03 1.82
CA GLU A 88 -7.29 10.68 0.57
C GLU A 88 -6.79 9.25 0.65
N LYS A 89 -7.03 8.46 -0.40
CA LYS A 89 -6.57 7.07 -0.53
C LYS A 89 -5.62 6.92 -1.71
N ARG A 90 -4.40 6.44 -1.43
CA ARG A 90 -3.46 6.02 -2.45
C ARG A 90 -4.09 4.89 -3.26
N THR A 91 -4.19 5.08 -4.56
CA THR A 91 -4.97 4.20 -5.44
C THR A 91 -4.09 3.64 -6.55
N VAL A 92 -4.26 2.35 -6.85
CA VAL A 92 -3.71 1.66 -8.02
C VAL A 92 -4.86 1.29 -8.94
N ALA A 93 -4.80 1.69 -10.21
CA ALA A 93 -5.77 1.27 -11.21
C ALA A 93 -5.39 -0.11 -11.77
N VAL A 94 -6.36 -1.01 -11.90
CA VAL A 94 -6.15 -2.38 -12.39
C VAL A 94 -7.09 -2.65 -13.55
N GLY A 95 -6.56 -2.66 -14.78
CA GLY A 95 -7.32 -3.01 -15.97
C GLY A 95 -7.34 -4.51 -16.18
N LEU A 96 -8.43 -5.17 -15.80
CA LEU A 96 -8.60 -6.62 -15.87
C LEU A 96 -9.05 -7.08 -17.26
N LYS A 97 -8.84 -8.38 -17.53
CA LYS A 97 -9.23 -9.08 -18.77
C LYS A 97 -8.53 -8.58 -20.03
N VAL A 98 -7.28 -8.13 -19.88
CA VAL A 98 -6.44 -7.71 -21.03
C VAL A 98 -6.21 -8.85 -22.04
N ASP A 99 -6.32 -10.11 -21.61
CA ASP A 99 -6.26 -11.29 -22.48
C ASP A 99 -7.45 -11.40 -23.45
N VAL A 100 -8.60 -10.84 -23.08
CA VAL A 100 -9.82 -10.85 -23.90
C VAL A 100 -9.86 -9.65 -24.85
N VAL A 101 -9.35 -8.50 -24.40
CA VAL A 101 -9.36 -7.23 -25.14
C VAL A 101 -8.00 -6.52 -25.08
N PRO A 102 -6.94 -7.06 -25.71
CA PRO A 102 -5.60 -6.49 -25.63
C PRO A 102 -5.52 -5.02 -26.08
N GLU A 103 -6.33 -4.66 -27.08
CA GLU A 103 -6.43 -3.31 -27.64
C GLU A 103 -6.94 -2.27 -26.63
N ALA A 104 -7.73 -2.68 -25.63
CA ALA A 104 -8.20 -1.79 -24.57
C ALA A 104 -7.07 -1.38 -23.62
N GLY A 105 -5.96 -2.12 -23.59
CA GLY A 105 -4.84 -1.86 -22.70
C GLY A 105 -4.18 -0.50 -22.92
N GLU A 106 -4.05 -0.04 -24.16
CA GLU A 106 -3.49 1.29 -24.46
C GLU A 106 -4.44 2.40 -23.99
N ALA A 107 -5.73 2.24 -24.28
CA ALA A 107 -6.78 3.15 -23.84
C ALA A 107 -6.88 3.24 -22.30
N PHE A 108 -6.65 2.14 -21.60
CA PHE A 108 -6.54 2.10 -20.13
C PHE A 108 -5.30 2.81 -19.62
N ARG A 109 -4.11 2.50 -20.16
CA ARG A 109 -2.85 3.12 -19.72
C ARG A 109 -2.89 4.63 -19.86
N SER A 110 -3.42 5.14 -20.97
CA SER A 110 -3.61 6.58 -21.18
C SER A 110 -4.57 7.19 -20.15
N TRP A 111 -5.69 6.52 -19.83
CA TRP A 111 -6.62 7.01 -18.80
C TRP A 111 -6.00 7.00 -17.40
N ALA A 112 -5.21 5.98 -17.07
CA ALA A 112 -4.59 5.82 -15.76
C ALA A 112 -3.42 6.78 -15.54
N GLN A 113 -2.61 7.06 -16.57
CA GLN A 113 -1.36 7.83 -16.48
C GLN A 113 -1.49 9.17 -15.74
N ASP A 114 -2.59 9.89 -15.97
CA ASP A 114 -2.81 11.21 -15.36
C ASP A 114 -3.49 11.15 -13.98
N ARG A 115 -3.76 9.94 -13.47
CA ARG A 115 -4.63 9.72 -12.30
C ARG A 115 -3.99 8.85 -11.23
N PHE A 116 -3.54 7.66 -11.61
CA PHE A 116 -3.10 6.59 -10.72
C PHE A 116 -1.97 5.79 -11.36
N PRO A 117 -1.03 5.25 -10.57
CA PRO A 117 -0.25 4.10 -11.02
C PRO A 117 -1.20 3.00 -11.50
N GLY A 118 -0.99 2.50 -12.71
CA GLY A 118 -1.93 1.59 -13.37
C GLY A 118 -1.24 0.39 -14.00
N VAL A 119 -1.91 -0.77 -13.96
CA VAL A 119 -1.42 -2.01 -14.58
C VAL A 119 -2.57 -2.74 -15.28
N CYS A 120 -2.30 -3.26 -16.48
CA CYS A 120 -3.19 -4.21 -17.14
C CYS A 120 -2.88 -5.62 -16.64
N ALA A 121 -3.90 -6.40 -16.32
CA ALA A 121 -3.72 -7.74 -15.81
C ALA A 121 -4.73 -8.75 -16.38
N SER A 122 -4.31 -10.01 -16.45
CA SER A 122 -5.17 -11.14 -16.71
C SER A 122 -5.11 -12.11 -15.55
N THR A 123 -6.26 -12.42 -14.96
CA THR A 123 -6.37 -13.46 -13.94
C THR A 123 -6.34 -14.87 -14.53
N VAL A 124 -6.43 -14.99 -15.87
CA VAL A 124 -6.38 -16.27 -16.59
C VAL A 124 -4.96 -16.62 -16.98
N THR A 125 -4.23 -15.68 -17.60
CA THR A 125 -2.86 -15.92 -18.07
C THR A 125 -1.80 -15.60 -17.01
N GLY A 126 -2.15 -14.82 -15.99
CA GLY A 126 -1.23 -14.32 -14.98
C GLY A 126 -0.45 -13.06 -15.41
N GLU A 127 -0.66 -12.57 -16.63
CA GLU A 127 -0.06 -11.33 -17.13
C GLU A 127 -0.37 -10.16 -16.18
N GLY A 128 0.64 -9.33 -15.89
CA GLY A 128 0.50 -8.13 -15.07
C GLY A 128 0.33 -8.37 -13.57
N LEU A 129 0.12 -9.61 -13.11
CA LEU A 129 -0.11 -9.87 -11.68
C LEU A 129 1.12 -9.60 -10.80
N GLU A 130 2.34 -9.85 -11.29
CA GLU A 130 3.55 -9.56 -10.51
C GLU A 130 3.79 -8.04 -10.37
N GLU A 131 3.56 -7.29 -11.45
CA GLU A 131 3.61 -5.83 -11.41
C GLU A 131 2.51 -5.26 -10.50
N LEU A 132 1.31 -5.84 -10.53
CA LEU A 132 0.24 -5.51 -9.60
C LEU A 132 0.67 -5.72 -8.14
N ARG A 133 1.27 -6.87 -7.80
CA ARG A 133 1.79 -7.14 -6.45
C ARG A 133 2.77 -6.06 -6.00
N SER A 134 3.70 -5.67 -6.88
CA SER A 134 4.68 -4.61 -6.60
C SER A 134 4.04 -3.23 -6.43
N LEU A 135 3.04 -2.90 -7.26
CA LEU A 135 2.27 -1.66 -7.13
C LEU A 135 1.47 -1.61 -5.84
N LEU A 136 0.82 -2.71 -5.45
CA LEU A 136 0.05 -2.80 -4.19
C LEU A 136 0.96 -2.69 -2.96
N PHE A 137 2.15 -3.32 -2.97
CA PHE A 137 3.13 -3.13 -1.91
C PHE A 137 3.54 -1.66 -1.77
N ARG A 138 3.91 -0.99 -2.87
CA ARG A 138 4.23 0.45 -2.85
C ARG A 138 3.02 1.28 -2.41
N ALA A 139 1.82 0.90 -2.82
CA ALA A 139 0.60 1.59 -2.47
C ALA A 139 0.26 1.48 -0.97
N SER A 140 0.62 0.38 -0.31
CA SER A 140 0.40 0.20 1.13
C SER A 140 1.13 1.25 1.99
N GLY A 141 2.19 1.86 1.45
CA GLY A 141 2.99 2.87 2.15
C GLY A 141 3.70 2.29 3.37
N ILE A 142 4.10 1.02 3.30
CA ILE A 142 4.86 0.32 4.33
C ILE A 142 6.33 0.25 3.91
N VAL A 143 7.22 0.46 4.87
CA VAL A 143 8.66 0.20 4.74
C VAL A 143 9.06 -0.91 5.70
N ARG A 144 10.00 -1.75 5.26
CA ARG A 144 10.53 -2.87 6.04
C ARG A 144 11.81 -2.46 6.74
N ILE A 145 11.88 -2.71 8.03
CA ILE A 145 13.05 -2.43 8.85
C ILE A 145 13.58 -3.72 9.46
N TYR A 146 14.85 -4.01 9.22
CA TYR A 146 15.52 -5.16 9.78
C TYR A 146 16.28 -4.77 11.05
N THR A 147 16.53 -5.76 11.90
CA THR A 147 17.25 -5.52 13.15
C THR A 147 18.57 -6.26 13.16
N LYS A 148 19.53 -5.69 13.88
CA LYS A 148 20.85 -6.24 14.07
C LYS A 148 21.23 -6.14 15.54
N LYS A 149 21.77 -7.21 16.12
CA LYS A 149 22.38 -7.18 17.45
C LYS A 149 23.85 -6.73 17.35
N PRO A 150 24.37 -6.03 18.38
CA PRO A 150 25.79 -5.70 18.44
C PRO A 150 26.68 -6.93 18.23
N GLY A 151 27.61 -6.83 17.27
CA GLY A 151 28.54 -7.92 16.93
C GLY A 151 27.94 -9.08 16.11
N GLN A 152 26.65 -9.07 15.79
CA GLN A 152 25.99 -10.13 15.00
C GLN A 152 25.61 -9.61 13.60
N PRO A 153 25.45 -10.49 12.59
CA PRO A 153 24.88 -10.10 11.31
C PRO A 153 23.42 -9.62 11.47
N PRO A 154 22.90 -8.80 10.53
CA PRO A 154 21.48 -8.46 10.50
C PRO A 154 20.59 -9.70 10.34
N ASP A 155 19.41 -9.66 10.95
CA ASP A 155 18.36 -10.64 10.74
C ASP A 155 17.41 -10.17 9.63
N PHE A 156 17.49 -10.85 8.48
CA PHE A 156 16.64 -10.60 7.31
C PHE A 156 15.45 -11.57 7.20
N SER A 157 15.23 -12.43 8.19
CA SER A 157 14.15 -13.42 8.14
C SER A 157 12.78 -12.83 8.43
N LYS A 158 12.72 -11.78 9.26
CA LYS A 158 11.47 -11.13 9.65
C LYS A 158 11.67 -9.62 9.82
N PRO A 159 11.19 -8.80 8.87
CA PRO A 159 11.21 -7.35 9.04
C PRO A 159 10.15 -6.89 10.04
N TYR A 160 10.39 -5.72 10.63
CA TYR A 160 9.34 -4.89 11.21
C TYR A 160 8.74 -4.03 10.09
N THR A 161 7.42 -4.01 9.98
CA THR A 161 6.71 -3.18 9.03
C THR A 161 6.25 -1.90 9.70
N ILE A 162 6.62 -0.74 9.15
CA ILE A 162 6.22 0.57 9.65
C ILE A 162 5.80 1.46 8.49
N ARG A 163 5.04 2.53 8.75
CA ARG A 163 4.61 3.45 7.69
C ARG A 163 5.78 4.24 7.11
N GLU A 164 5.71 4.50 5.81
CA GLU A 164 6.53 5.46 5.11
C GLU A 164 6.47 6.83 5.83
N GLY A 165 7.64 7.47 5.99
CA GLY A 165 7.78 8.71 6.74
C GLY A 165 8.01 8.52 8.25
N ALA A 166 8.01 7.28 8.77
CA ALA A 166 8.36 7.01 10.15
C ALA A 166 9.83 7.34 10.45
N THR A 167 10.11 7.72 11.69
CA THR A 167 11.45 8.07 12.15
C THR A 167 12.12 6.88 12.86
N VAL A 168 13.44 6.97 13.06
CA VAL A 168 14.21 6.03 13.88
C VAL A 168 13.58 5.85 15.26
N LEU A 169 13.08 6.92 15.88
CA LEU A 169 12.40 6.84 17.16
C LEU A 169 11.14 5.98 17.09
N ASP A 170 10.37 6.09 16.01
CA ASP A 170 9.15 5.32 15.82
C ASP A 170 9.44 3.84 15.60
N VAL A 171 10.53 3.52 14.90
CA VAL A 171 11.06 2.15 14.79
C VAL A 171 11.41 1.58 16.17
N VAL A 172 12.13 2.34 17.01
CA VAL A 172 12.50 1.88 18.36
C VAL A 172 11.24 1.62 19.21
N LYS A 173 10.24 2.49 19.13
CA LYS A 173 8.94 2.31 19.82
C LYS A 173 8.21 1.05 19.36
N GLU A 174 8.22 0.78 18.06
CA GLU A 174 7.57 -0.37 17.43
C GLU A 174 8.22 -1.68 17.89
N ILE A 175 9.55 -1.71 17.97
CA ILE A 175 10.29 -2.88 18.48
C ILE A 175 9.97 -3.13 19.95
N HIS A 176 10.09 -2.09 20.80
CA HIS A 176 9.70 -2.19 22.21
C HIS A 176 9.55 -0.81 22.87
N LYS A 177 8.36 -0.52 23.43
CA LYS A 177 8.05 0.79 24.04
C LYS A 177 9.04 1.24 25.12
N ASP A 178 9.55 0.32 25.95
CA ASP A 178 10.54 0.67 26.99
C ASP A 178 11.97 0.91 26.51
N PHE A 179 12.30 0.58 25.25
CA PHE A 179 13.64 0.85 24.71
C PHE A 179 13.89 2.35 24.62
N VAL A 180 12.86 3.14 24.32
CA VAL A 180 12.93 4.60 24.25
C VAL A 180 13.48 5.21 25.54
N LYS A 181 13.07 4.71 26.70
CA LYS A 181 13.47 5.25 28.01
C LYS A 181 14.94 4.98 28.35
N ARG A 182 15.52 3.93 27.76
CA ARG A 182 16.92 3.51 27.97
C ARG A 182 17.76 3.73 26.72
N LEU A 183 17.27 4.46 25.72
CA LEU A 183 17.94 4.56 24.44
C LEU A 183 19.18 5.45 24.57
N LYS A 184 20.35 4.91 24.21
CA LYS A 184 21.60 5.68 24.15
C LYS A 184 21.83 6.23 22.75
N TYR A 185 21.78 5.37 21.73
CA TYR A 185 21.88 5.74 20.31
C TYR A 185 21.40 4.59 19.42
N VAL A 186 21.19 4.87 18.13
CA VAL A 186 20.89 3.88 17.10
C VAL A 186 21.94 3.98 16.00
N ARG A 187 22.38 2.83 15.48
CA ARG A 187 23.15 2.75 14.24
C ARG A 187 22.27 2.26 13.09
N LEU A 188 22.57 2.75 11.89
CA LEU A 188 21.79 2.48 10.68
C LEU A 188 22.68 1.97 9.54
N TRP A 189 22.19 1.00 8.79
CA TRP A 189 22.70 0.57 7.49
C TRP A 189 21.59 0.74 6.46
N GLY A 190 21.90 1.27 5.28
CA GLY A 190 20.91 1.62 4.25
C GLY A 190 20.90 3.13 3.98
N SER A 191 19.80 3.81 4.34
CA SER A 191 19.50 5.22 4.04
C SER A 191 20.39 6.26 4.73
N GLY A 192 21.33 5.82 5.58
CA GLY A 192 22.35 6.68 6.16
C GLY A 192 23.41 7.13 5.16
N LYS A 193 24.23 8.13 5.53
CA LYS A 193 25.38 8.56 4.72
C LYS A 193 26.46 7.48 4.66
N PHE A 194 26.67 6.79 5.77
CA PHE A 194 27.65 5.71 5.90
C PHE A 194 27.04 4.49 6.59
N GLN A 195 27.53 3.31 6.24
CA GLN A 195 27.07 2.04 6.81
C GLN A 195 27.47 1.94 8.29
N GLY A 196 26.50 1.69 9.18
CA GLY A 196 26.71 1.53 10.61
C GLY A 196 26.97 2.84 11.37
N GLN A 197 26.66 3.98 10.76
CA GLN A 197 26.78 5.28 11.44
C GLN A 197 25.70 5.45 12.50
N GLN A 198 25.98 6.27 13.52
CA GLN A 198 24.93 6.74 14.42
C GLN A 198 24.03 7.72 13.69
N VAL A 199 22.71 7.60 13.89
CA VAL A 199 21.72 8.48 13.28
C VAL A 199 20.89 9.22 14.34
N PRO A 200 20.48 10.46 14.05
CA PRO A 200 19.48 11.16 14.85
C PRO A 200 18.17 10.37 14.96
N LEU A 201 17.42 10.58 16.05
CA LEU A 201 16.17 9.87 16.30
C LEU A 201 15.03 10.32 15.38
N ASP A 202 15.13 11.51 14.79
CA ASP A 202 14.21 12.08 13.81
C ASP A 202 14.59 11.73 12.35
N HIS A 203 15.67 10.96 12.13
CA HIS A 203 16.00 10.45 10.81
C HIS A 203 14.86 9.58 10.27
N VAL A 204 14.37 9.89 9.07
CA VAL A 204 13.31 9.13 8.40
C VAL A 204 13.89 7.84 7.83
N VAL A 205 13.33 6.70 8.23
CA VAL A 205 13.79 5.39 7.76
C VAL A 205 13.23 5.06 6.37
N GLN A 206 13.96 4.24 5.61
CA GLN A 206 13.58 3.79 4.28
C GLN A 206 13.38 2.27 4.24
N ASP A 207 12.74 1.79 3.18
CA ASP A 207 12.55 0.35 2.98
C ASP A 207 13.90 -0.38 2.94
N LYS A 208 13.97 -1.49 3.66
CA LYS A 208 15.13 -2.35 3.85
C LYS A 208 16.27 -1.76 4.69
N ASP A 209 16.04 -0.67 5.43
CA ASP A 209 17.00 -0.20 6.42
C ASP A 209 17.24 -1.25 7.52
N VAL A 210 18.47 -1.30 8.05
CA VAL A 210 18.83 -2.13 9.20
C VAL A 210 19.18 -1.24 10.39
N VAL A 211 18.57 -1.50 11.54
CA VAL A 211 18.85 -0.78 12.79
C VAL A 211 19.55 -1.65 13.83
N GLU A 212 20.55 -1.08 14.50
CA GLU A 212 21.18 -1.65 15.70
C GLU A 212 20.96 -0.67 16.87
N ILE A 213 20.19 -1.11 17.86
CA ILE A 213 19.77 -0.30 19.01
C ILE A 213 20.75 -0.50 20.17
N HIS A 214 21.24 0.60 20.72
CA HIS A 214 22.12 0.60 21.90
C HIS A 214 21.42 1.23 23.08
N LEU A 215 21.29 0.46 24.17
CA LEU A 215 20.63 0.87 25.40
C LEU A 215 21.65 1.26 26.49
N SER A 216 21.22 2.10 27.43
CA SER A 216 21.94 2.52 28.65
C SER A 216 21.88 1.50 29.75
#